data_AF-A0A3B9HK20-F1
#
_entry.id   AF-A0A3B9HK20-F1
#
_cell.length_a   1.000
_cell.length_b   1.000
_cell.length_c   1.000
_cell.angle_alpha   90.00
_cell.angle_beta   90.00
_cell.angle_gamma   90.00
#
_symmetry.space_group_name_H-M   'P 1'
#
loop_
_entity.id
_entity.type
_entity.pdbx_description
1 polymer ?
#
loop_
_entity_poly.entity_id
_entity_poly.type
_entity_poly.pdbx_seq_one_letter_code
_entity_poly.pdbx_strand_id
1 'polypeptide(L)'
;MFIPDLYEQGKFLFGDDLEYDEKTVAKKWKKENAGLFENLRERLFLLEQFSESELERTVHDFMEDKGLKAGEVMPVLRLALAGGLQGPPVSAMMALLGKESCDNRLKKGFQLFNTLI
;
A
#
# COMPACT_ATOMS: atom_id res chain seq x y z
N MET A 1 -4.20 12.85 -21.04
CA MET A 1 -4.37 13.09 -19.60
C MET A 1 -4.68 14.56 -19.42
N PHE A 2 -5.88 14.92 -18.95
CA PHE A 2 -6.25 16.31 -18.68
C PHE A 2 -5.71 16.73 -17.31
N ILE A 3 -5.47 18.03 -17.10
CA ILE A 3 -4.85 18.56 -15.86
C ILE A 3 -5.61 18.17 -14.57
N PRO A 4 -6.95 18.15 -14.53
CA PRO A 4 -7.70 17.66 -13.37
C PRO A 4 -7.45 16.17 -13.05
N ASP A 5 -7.34 15.32 -14.07
CA ASP A 5 -7.09 13.88 -13.88
C ASP A 5 -5.70 13.63 -13.29
N LEU A 6 -4.71 14.47 -13.66
CA LEU A 6 -3.37 14.41 -13.09
C LEU A 6 -3.34 14.84 -11.62
N TYR A 7 -4.15 15.83 -11.24
CA TYR A 7 -4.26 16.25 -9.86
C TYR A 7 -4.88 15.16 -8.99
N GLU A 8 -5.99 14.56 -9.42
CA GLU A 8 -6.67 13.49 -8.68
C GLU A 8 -5.79 12.23 -8.57
N GLN A 9 -5.14 11.81 -9.65
CA GLN A 9 -4.26 10.65 -9.65
C GLN A 9 -2.92 10.92 -8.96
N GLY A 10 -2.47 12.16 -8.91
CA GLY A 10 -1.21 12.58 -8.30
C GLY A 10 -1.34 13.03 -6.85
N LYS A 11 -2.55 13.10 -6.28
CA LYS A 11 -2.80 13.57 -4.91
C LYS A 11 -1.96 12.82 -3.87
N PHE A 12 -1.70 11.52 -4.09
CA PHE A 12 -0.85 10.72 -3.22
C PHE A 12 0.61 11.21 -3.14
N LEU A 13 1.08 12.01 -4.11
CA LEU A 13 2.43 12.59 -4.09
C LEU A 13 2.53 13.81 -3.18
N PHE A 14 1.40 14.42 -2.80
CA PHE A 14 1.37 15.69 -2.07
C PHE A 14 0.85 15.49 -0.64
N GLY A 15 1.76 15.04 0.24
CA GLY A 15 1.50 14.88 1.68
C GLY A 15 1.30 13.43 2.13
N ASP A 16 1.60 13.17 3.41
CA ASP A 16 1.50 11.84 4.03
C ASP A 16 0.18 11.62 4.79
N ASP A 17 -0.65 12.66 4.90
CA ASP A 17 -1.96 12.57 5.54
C ASP A 17 -3.01 12.20 4.49
N LEU A 18 -3.31 10.90 4.45
CA LEU A 18 -4.27 10.31 3.52
C LEU A 18 -5.62 10.12 4.20
N GLU A 19 -6.68 10.47 3.47
CA GLU A 19 -8.06 10.16 3.86
C GLU A 19 -8.47 8.83 3.23
N TYR A 20 -9.27 8.04 3.96
CA TYR A 20 -9.70 6.71 3.54
C TYR A 20 -11.21 6.59 3.61
N ASP A 21 -11.83 6.03 2.57
CA ASP A 21 -13.25 5.68 2.60
C ASP A 21 -13.46 4.44 3.51
N GLU A 22 -14.18 4.62 4.62
CA GLU A 22 -14.42 3.57 5.61
C GLU A 22 -15.07 2.32 5.02
N LYS A 23 -15.99 2.49 4.05
CA LYS A 23 -16.64 1.35 3.38
C LYS A 23 -15.64 0.52 2.58
N THR A 24 -14.70 1.19 1.92
CA THR A 24 -13.61 0.55 1.19
C THR A 24 -12.65 -0.15 2.13
N VAL A 25 -12.28 0.48 3.26
CA VAL A 25 -11.48 -0.16 4.32
C VAL A 25 -12.19 -1.43 4.81
N ALA A 26 -13.46 -1.36 5.21
CA ALA A 26 -14.22 -2.50 5.69
C ALA A 26 -14.35 -3.65 4.67
N LYS A 27 -14.35 -3.32 3.36
CA LYS A 27 -14.43 -4.32 2.29
C LYS A 27 -13.09 -5.00 2.00
N LYS A 28 -11.97 -4.32 2.25
CA LYS A 28 -10.62 -4.77 1.83
C LYS A 28 -9.76 -5.23 2.99
N TRP A 29 -9.89 -4.59 4.14
CA TRP A 29 -9.17 -4.92 5.35
C TRP A 29 -9.95 -5.91 6.21
N LYS A 30 -9.22 -6.84 6.82
CA LYS A 30 -9.74 -7.76 7.82
C LYS A 30 -8.78 -7.75 9.01
N LYS A 31 -9.28 -7.55 10.23
CA LYS A 31 -8.40 -7.44 11.41
C LYS A 31 -7.55 -8.68 11.61
N GLU A 32 -8.06 -9.87 11.27
CA GLU A 32 -7.28 -11.11 11.38
C GLU A 32 -6.02 -11.11 10.50
N ASN A 33 -5.99 -10.30 9.44
CA ASN A 33 -4.86 -10.20 8.53
C ASN A 33 -3.86 -9.10 8.92
N ALA A 34 -4.07 -8.37 10.02
CA ALA A 34 -3.18 -7.29 10.41
C ALA A 34 -1.72 -7.75 10.56
N GLY A 35 -1.49 -8.88 11.23
CA GLY A 35 -0.15 -9.46 11.38
C GLY A 35 0.49 -9.90 10.06
N LEU A 36 -0.32 -10.32 9.09
CA LEU A 36 0.14 -10.69 7.75
C LEU A 36 0.69 -9.46 7.00
N PHE A 37 -0.06 -8.36 7.01
CA PHE A 37 0.36 -7.12 6.36
C PHE A 37 1.53 -6.43 7.05
N GLU A 38 1.64 -6.55 8.38
CA GLU A 38 2.83 -6.07 9.09
C GLU A 38 4.09 -6.88 8.74
N ASN A 39 3.95 -8.21 8.58
CA ASN A 39 5.07 -9.03 8.11
C ASN A 39 5.50 -8.66 6.68
N LEU A 40 4.55 -8.33 5.80
CA LEU A 40 4.86 -7.81 4.46
C LEU A 40 5.57 -6.46 4.53
N ARG A 41 5.09 -5.53 5.37
CA ARG A 41 5.73 -4.24 5.62
C ARG A 41 7.19 -4.47 6.01
N GLU A 42 7.43 -5.21 7.08
CA GLU A 42 8.79 -5.51 7.57
C GLU A 42 9.70 -6.07 6.46
N ARG A 43 9.22 -7.04 5.67
CA ARG A 43 10.00 -7.60 4.55
C ARG A 43 10.37 -6.54 3.50
N LEU A 44 9.43 -5.68 3.12
CA LEU A 44 9.68 -4.59 2.15
C LEU A 44 10.71 -3.58 2.68
N PHE A 45 10.67 -3.24 3.97
CA PHE A 45 11.58 -2.24 4.55
C PHE A 45 12.91 -2.81 5.05
N LEU A 46 13.11 -4.13 4.96
CA LEU A 46 14.43 -4.75 5.08
C LEU A 46 15.23 -4.71 3.77
N LEU A 47 14.61 -4.36 2.64
CA LEU A 47 15.32 -4.24 1.37
C LEU A 47 16.41 -3.16 1.44
N GLU A 48 17.61 -3.50 0.98
CA GLU A 48 18.72 -2.56 0.79
C GLU A 48 18.43 -1.61 -0.38
N GLN A 49 17.86 -2.14 -1.47
CA GLN A 49 17.48 -1.38 -2.65
C GLN A 49 15.97 -1.28 -2.73
N PHE A 50 15.44 -0.06 -2.65
CA PHE A 50 14.00 0.21 -2.73
C PHE A 50 13.58 0.55 -4.17
N SER A 51 13.94 -0.33 -5.12
CA SER A 51 13.62 -0.19 -6.54
C SER A 51 12.30 -0.88 -6.89
N GLU A 52 11.64 -0.45 -7.96
CA GLU A 52 10.38 -1.04 -8.42
C GLU A 52 10.47 -2.57 -8.60
N SER A 53 11.56 -3.06 -9.19
CA SER A 53 11.77 -4.48 -9.44
C SER A 53 11.92 -5.30 -8.16
N GLU A 54 12.68 -4.81 -7.17
CA GLU A 54 12.86 -5.51 -5.89
C GLU A 54 11.57 -5.49 -5.06
N LEU A 55 10.83 -4.39 -5.12
CA LEU A 55 9.52 -4.27 -4.48
C LEU A 55 8.50 -5.23 -5.09
N GLU A 56 8.39 -5.27 -6.42
CA GLU A 56 7.49 -6.18 -7.12
C GLU A 56 7.80 -7.64 -6.78
N ARG A 57 9.08 -8.03 -6.88
CA ARG A 57 9.54 -9.37 -6.51
C ARG A 57 9.24 -9.70 -5.05
N THR A 58 9.51 -8.79 -4.12
CA THR A 58 9.27 -9.03 -2.69
C THR A 58 7.79 -9.25 -2.37
N VAL A 59 6.90 -8.47 -2.99
CA VAL A 59 5.45 -8.67 -2.81
C VAL A 59 5.01 -9.99 -3.46
N HIS A 60 5.54 -10.32 -4.64
CA HIS A 60 5.25 -11.58 -5.32
C HIS A 60 5.68 -12.80 -4.50
N ASP A 61 6.94 -12.85 -4.07
CA ASP A 61 7.48 -13.92 -3.25
C ASP A 61 6.67 -14.05 -1.95
N PHE A 62 6.30 -12.93 -1.32
CA PHE A 62 5.44 -12.97 -0.13
C PHE A 62 4.07 -13.58 -0.39
N MET A 63 3.45 -13.27 -1.53
CA MET A 63 2.17 -13.86 -1.91
C MET A 63 2.30 -15.37 -2.13
N GLU A 64 3.36 -15.82 -2.81
CA GLU A 64 3.63 -17.25 -3.00
C GLU A 64 3.87 -17.96 -1.67
N ASP A 65 4.74 -17.41 -0.81
CA ASP A 65 5.08 -17.96 0.51
C ASP A 65 3.86 -18.13 1.42
N LYS A 66 2.86 -17.24 1.28
CA LYS A 66 1.64 -17.23 2.10
C LYS A 66 0.42 -17.81 1.40
N GLY A 67 0.54 -18.25 0.14
CA GLY A 67 -0.57 -18.77 -0.66
C GLY A 67 -1.67 -17.74 -0.96
N LEU A 68 -1.30 -16.46 -1.06
CA LEU A 68 -2.22 -15.34 -1.27
C LEU A 68 -2.34 -14.99 -2.75
N LYS A 69 -3.50 -14.45 -3.14
CA LYS A 69 -3.70 -13.90 -4.48
C LYS A 69 -3.45 -12.39 -4.49
N ALA A 70 -3.07 -11.87 -5.66
CA ALA A 70 -2.90 -10.42 -5.86
C ALA A 70 -4.12 -9.59 -5.44
N GLY A 71 -5.34 -10.09 -5.65
CA GLY A 71 -6.58 -9.44 -5.25
C GLY A 71 -6.79 -9.30 -3.73
N GLU A 72 -6.01 -10.03 -2.93
CA GLU A 72 -6.04 -9.99 -1.46
C GLU A 72 -5.00 -9.02 -0.91
N VAL A 73 -3.88 -8.81 -1.61
CA VAL A 73 -2.75 -8.00 -1.15
C VAL A 73 -2.73 -6.61 -1.77
N MET A 74 -2.82 -6.52 -3.11
CA MET A 74 -2.62 -5.27 -3.85
C MET A 74 -3.61 -4.16 -3.48
N PRO A 75 -4.93 -4.44 -3.30
CA PRO A 75 -5.87 -3.40 -2.91
C PRO A 75 -5.57 -2.81 -1.53
N VAL A 76 -5.06 -3.62 -0.59
CA VAL A 76 -4.75 -3.16 0.76
C VAL A 76 -3.51 -2.28 0.76
N LEU A 77 -2.43 -2.71 0.09
CA LEU A 77 -1.23 -1.89 -0.07
C LEU A 77 -1.56 -0.56 -0.76
N ARG A 78 -2.31 -0.59 -1.87
CA ARG A 78 -2.68 0.62 -2.59
C ARG A 78 -3.51 1.56 -1.73
N LEU A 79 -4.50 1.01 -1.03
CA LEU A 79 -5.33 1.80 -0.12
C LEU A 79 -4.45 2.52 0.90
N ALA A 80 -3.59 1.79 1.61
CA ALA A 80 -2.70 2.35 2.64
C ALA A 80 -1.66 3.35 2.10
N LEU A 81 -1.22 3.23 0.84
CA LEU A 81 -0.21 4.10 0.24
C LEU A 81 -0.78 5.35 -0.45
N ALA A 82 -2.01 5.27 -0.96
CA ALA A 82 -2.61 6.32 -1.80
C ALA A 82 -3.96 6.84 -1.30
N GLY A 83 -4.55 6.26 -0.26
CA GLY A 83 -5.89 6.60 0.23
C GLY A 83 -7.02 6.09 -0.68
N GLY A 84 -6.70 5.39 -1.76
CA GLY A 84 -7.66 4.93 -2.76
C GLY A 84 -7.21 3.69 -3.52
N LEU A 85 -8.04 3.22 -4.45
CA LEU A 85 -7.78 1.99 -5.24
C LEU A 85 -7.30 2.26 -6.67
N GLN A 86 -7.28 3.52 -7.09
CA GLN A 86 -6.82 3.96 -8.41
C GLN A 86 -5.37 4.42 -8.34
N GLY A 87 -4.71 4.46 -9.51
CA GLY A 87 -3.33 4.92 -9.63
C GLY A 87 -2.41 3.88 -10.30
N PRO A 88 -1.10 4.18 -10.35
CA PRO A 88 -0.10 3.33 -10.99
C PRO A 88 0.06 1.97 -10.27
N PRO A 89 0.89 1.07 -10.83
CA PRO A 89 1.33 -0.14 -10.12
C PRO A 89 1.85 0.20 -8.72
N VAL A 90 1.58 -0.67 -7.75
CA VAL A 90 1.92 -0.44 -6.33
C VAL A 90 3.44 -0.36 -6.15
N SER A 91 4.20 -1.19 -6.87
CA SER A 91 5.67 -1.15 -6.90
C SER A 91 6.21 0.18 -7.42
N ALA A 92 5.69 0.68 -8.54
CA ALA A 92 6.08 1.97 -9.12
C ALA A 92 5.77 3.13 -8.16
N MET A 93 4.60 3.09 -7.51
CA MET A 93 4.18 4.06 -6.52
C MET A 93 5.12 4.08 -5.31
N MET A 94 5.49 2.90 -4.80
CA MET A 94 6.41 2.77 -3.68
C MET A 94 7.81 3.27 -4.04
N ALA A 95 8.32 2.91 -5.22
CA ALA A 95 9.61 3.38 -5.70
C ALA A 95 9.66 4.91 -5.84
N LEU A 96 8.54 5.53 -6.26
CA LEU A 96 8.42 6.98 -6.40
C LEU A 96 8.29 7.72 -5.05
N LEU A 97 7.51 7.17 -4.11
CA LEU A 97 7.34 7.73 -2.76
C LEU A 97 8.59 7.59 -1.90
N GLY A 98 9.36 6.53 -2.12
CA GLY A 98 10.55 6.22 -1.36
C GLY A 98 10.25 5.52 -0.04
N LYS A 99 11.32 4.97 0.53
CA LYS A 99 11.27 4.03 1.66
C LYS A 99 10.57 4.60 2.91
N GLU A 100 10.96 5.79 3.34
CA GLU A 100 10.46 6.38 4.60
C GLU A 100 8.97 6.75 4.52
N SER A 101 8.54 7.39 3.43
CA SER A 101 7.12 7.75 3.23
C SER A 101 6.24 6.51 3.13
N CYS A 102 6.66 5.49 2.38
CA CYS A 102 5.91 4.24 2.30
C CYS A 102 5.77 3.55 3.66
N ASP A 103 6.84 3.50 4.46
CA ASP A 103 6.79 2.84 5.76
C ASP A 103 5.84 3.56 6.72
N ASN A 104 5.94 4.89 6.77
CA ASN A 104 5.07 5.74 7.57
C ASN A 104 3.60 5.57 7.17
N ARG A 105 3.30 5.59 5.87
CA ARG A 105 1.93 5.44 5.35
C ARG A 105 1.35 4.06 5.64
N LEU A 106 2.10 2.99 5.39
CA LEU A 106 1.63 1.62 5.66
C LEU A 106 1.36 1.44 7.15
N LYS A 107 2.28 1.88 8.02
CA LYS A 107 2.12 1.80 9.47
C LYS A 107 0.89 2.58 9.95
N LYS A 108 0.73 3.85 9.54
CA LYS A 108 -0.44 4.67 9.89
C LYS A 108 -1.73 4.07 9.34
N GLY A 109 -1.72 3.62 8.09
CA GLY A 109 -2.87 3.02 7.41
C GLY A 109 -3.35 1.76 8.14
N PHE A 110 -2.47 0.81 8.43
CA PHE A 110 -2.85 -0.43 9.12
C PHE A 110 -3.35 -0.17 10.55
N GLN A 111 -2.73 0.76 11.28
CA GLN A 111 -3.21 1.17 12.60
C GLN A 111 -4.63 1.77 12.51
N LEU A 112 -4.86 2.69 11.58
CA LEU A 112 -6.16 3.32 11.39
C LEU A 112 -7.21 2.26 10.97
N PHE A 113 -6.89 1.37 10.04
CA PHE A 113 -7.82 0.34 9.59
C PHE A 113 -8.29 -0.56 10.73
N ASN A 114 -7.41 -0.89 11.68
CA ASN A 114 -7.78 -1.65 12.88
C ASN A 114 -8.75 -0.92 13.82
N THR A 115 -8.83 0.41 13.75
CA THR A 115 -9.77 1.22 14.54
C THR A 115 -11.11 1.46 13.85
N LEU A 116 -11.13 1.43 12.51
CA LEU A 116 -12.32 1.70 11.70
C LEU A 116 -13.26 0.49 11.54
N ILE A 117 -12.73 -0.72 11.69
CA ILE A 117 -13.51 -1.98 11.59
C ILE A 117 -13.63 -2.68 12.93
#